data_AF-A0A2W6TFF8-F1
#
_entry.id   AF-A0A2W6TFF8-F1
#
_cell.length_a   1.000
_cell.length_b   1.000
_cell.length_c   1.000
_cell.angle_alpha   90.00
_cell.angle_beta   90.00
_cell.angle_gamma   90.00
#
_symmetry.space_group_name_H-M   'P 1'
#
loop_
_entity.id
_entity.type
_entity.pdbx_description
1 polymer ?
#
loop_
_entity_poly.entity_id
_entity_poly.type
_entity_poly.pdbx_seq_one_letter_code
_entity_poly.pdbx_strand_id
1 'polypeptide(L)'
;MEGLKGRTLGNVSRSRDFAYADAADRVRFQASFAEKMLNALMVANGGAIVGLFTFIGNLAGKKDAPIHVNAAPLWIAFACFVIGLALTLGAHILAFLSQQMFYFQAMDEVERYDRTLSMNELQTDRTSERANNARGNRYYATGLALAAAGIIFFVCRSGCALFGLLP
;
A
#
# COMPACT_ATOMS: atom_id res chain seq x y z
N MET A 1 -12.73 -39.60 32.47
CA MET A 1 -11.97 -39.24 31.25
C MET A 1 -12.56 -38.04 30.48
N GLU A 2 -13.83 -37.65 30.69
CA GLU A 2 -14.45 -36.51 29.99
C GLU A 2 -13.88 -35.13 30.35
N GLY A 3 -13.45 -34.90 31.60
CA GLY A 3 -12.92 -33.59 32.04
C GLY A 3 -11.57 -33.19 31.43
N LEU A 4 -10.76 -34.15 30.96
CA LEU A 4 -9.50 -33.88 30.27
C LEU A 4 -9.76 -33.38 28.84
N LYS A 5 -10.73 -33.98 28.14
CA LYS A 5 -11.12 -33.61 26.77
C LYS A 5 -11.65 -32.17 26.70
N GLY A 6 -12.44 -31.75 27.69
CA GLY A 6 -12.95 -30.38 27.80
C GLY A 6 -11.86 -29.33 28.04
N ARG A 7 -10.85 -29.64 28.87
CA ARG A 7 -9.70 -28.75 29.11
C ARG A 7 -8.80 -28.61 27.88
N THR A 8 -8.58 -29.69 27.14
CA THR A 8 -7.79 -29.66 25.91
C THR A 8 -8.47 -28.83 24.83
N LEU A 9 -9.79 -28.98 24.65
CA LEU A 9 -10.57 -28.18 23.70
C LEU A 9 -10.61 -26.70 24.08
N GLY A 10 -10.75 -26.37 25.36
CA GLY A 10 -10.68 -25.00 25.86
C GLY A 10 -9.32 -24.34 25.61
N ASN A 11 -8.21 -25.06 25.85
CA ASN A 11 -6.87 -24.54 25.58
C ASN A 11 -6.60 -24.33 24.09
N VAL A 12 -7.05 -25.25 23.23
CA VAL A 12 -6.93 -25.11 21.78
C VAL A 12 -7.75 -23.92 21.27
N SER A 13 -8.96 -23.70 21.80
CA SER A 13 -9.78 -22.54 21.44
C SER A 13 -9.09 -21.22 21.82
N ARG A 14 -8.54 -21.10 23.03
CA ARG A 14 -7.76 -19.93 23.44
C ARG A 14 -6.53 -19.70 22.59
N SER A 15 -5.73 -20.74 22.33
CA SER A 15 -4.53 -20.62 21.47
C SER A 15 -4.89 -20.18 20.06
N ARG A 16 -6.01 -20.67 19.52
CA ARG A 16 -6.53 -20.27 18.22
C ARG A 16 -6.97 -18.80 18.23
N ASP A 17 -7.74 -18.38 19.23
CA ASP A 17 -8.22 -17.00 19.33
C ASP A 17 -7.06 -16.02 19.53
N PHE A 18 -6.02 -16.43 20.26
CA PHE A 18 -4.77 -15.66 20.41
C PHE A 18 -3.99 -15.56 19.10
N ALA A 19 -3.90 -16.65 18.33
CA ALA A 19 -3.27 -16.64 17.02
C ALA A 19 -4.03 -15.77 16.00
N TYR A 20 -5.37 -15.74 16.06
CA TYR A 20 -6.19 -14.84 15.26
C TYR A 20 -5.99 -13.38 15.65
N ALA A 21 -5.93 -13.08 16.95
CA ALA A 21 -5.64 -11.73 17.43
C ALA A 21 -4.26 -11.24 16.98
N ASP A 22 -3.21 -12.06 17.12
CA ASP A 22 -1.86 -11.73 16.65
C ASP A 22 -1.82 -11.54 15.12
N ALA A 23 -2.49 -12.42 14.36
CA ALA A 23 -2.58 -12.27 12.91
C ALA A 23 -3.31 -10.97 12.50
N ALA A 24 -4.41 -10.64 13.17
CA ALA A 24 -5.16 -9.42 12.93
C ALA A 24 -4.33 -8.16 13.25
N ASP A 25 -3.58 -8.17 14.34
CA ASP A 25 -2.70 -7.08 14.73
C ASP A 25 -1.54 -6.90 13.75
N ARG A 26 -0.94 -8.00 13.26
CA ARG A 26 0.09 -7.93 12.20
C ARG A 26 -0.45 -7.33 10.91
N VAL A 27 -1.65 -7.72 10.49
CA VAL A 27 -2.30 -7.15 9.30
C VAL A 27 -2.60 -5.66 9.48
N ARG A 28 -3.12 -5.26 10.65
CA ARG A 28 -3.34 -3.84 10.99
C ARG A 28 -2.03 -3.04 10.97
N PHE A 29 -0.96 -3.59 11.55
CA PHE A 29 0.34 -2.95 11.55
C PHE A 29 0.89 -2.79 10.13
N GLN A 30 0.82 -3.83 9.29
CA GLN A 30 1.24 -3.76 7.89
C GLN A 30 0.44 -2.73 7.09
N ALA A 31 -0.88 -2.67 7.29
CA ALA A 31 -1.74 -1.67 6.66
C ALA A 31 -1.36 -0.24 7.08
N SER A 32 -1.18 0.00 8.39
CA SER A 32 -0.77 1.33 8.89
C SER A 32 0.63 1.72 8.40
N PHE A 33 1.56 0.77 8.35
CA PHE A 33 2.90 1.02 7.84
C PHE A 33 2.89 1.36 6.35
N ALA A 34 2.10 0.63 5.54
CA ALA A 34 1.92 0.90 4.12
C ALA A 34 1.34 2.30 3.90
N GLU A 35 0.30 2.69 4.65
CA GLU A 35 -0.29 4.03 4.59
C GLU A 35 0.72 5.13 4.94
N LYS A 36 1.51 4.94 6.01
CA LYS A 36 2.56 5.91 6.40
C LYS A 36 3.65 6.04 5.34
N MET A 37 4.11 4.93 4.78
CA MET A 37 5.10 4.91 3.69
C MET A 37 4.58 5.63 2.45
N LEU A 38 3.32 5.39 2.10
CA LEU A 38 2.64 6.01 0.97
C LEU A 38 2.46 7.53 1.16
N ASN A 39 2.07 7.98 2.35
CA ASN A 39 2.02 9.40 2.71
C ASN A 39 3.40 10.06 2.67
N ALA A 40 4.43 9.39 3.20
CA ALA A 40 5.80 9.90 3.14
C ALA A 40 6.30 10.05 1.69
N LEU A 41 5.96 9.11 0.81
CA LEU A 41 6.28 9.19 -0.61
C LEU A 41 5.56 10.36 -1.29
N MET A 42 4.30 10.64 -0.95
CA MET A 42 3.56 11.79 -1.47
C MET A 42 4.19 13.12 -1.04
N VAL A 43 4.57 13.24 0.24
CA VAL A 43 5.25 14.43 0.78
C VAL A 43 6.62 14.63 0.12
N ALA A 44 7.41 13.56 -0.02
CA ALA A 44 8.70 13.61 -0.69
C ALA A 44 8.56 14.05 -2.16
N ASN A 45 7.54 13.55 -2.86
CA ASN A 45 7.22 13.96 -4.22
C ASN A 45 6.83 15.44 -4.32
N GLY A 46 5.97 15.92 -3.42
CA GLY A 46 5.56 17.32 -3.35
C GLY A 46 6.72 18.27 -3.04
N GLY A 47 7.52 17.95 -2.02
CA GLY A 47 8.69 18.75 -1.64
C GLY A 47 9.73 18.84 -2.75
N ALA A 48 9.97 17.73 -3.46
CA ALA A 48 10.87 17.73 -4.61
C ALA A 48 10.38 18.61 -5.77
N ILE A 49 9.06 18.67 -6.01
CA ILE A 49 8.50 19.57 -7.04
C ILE A 49 8.71 21.04 -6.66
N VAL A 50 8.45 21.39 -5.40
CA VAL A 50 8.60 22.76 -4.92
C VAL A 50 10.07 23.17 -5.01
N GLY A 51 10.98 22.28 -4.61
CA GLY A 51 12.42 22.49 -4.75
C GLY A 51 12.85 22.69 -6.20
N LEU A 52 12.36 21.87 -7.13
CA LEU A 52 12.68 21.98 -8.56
C LEU A 52 12.20 23.31 -9.14
N PHE A 53 10.93 23.69 -8.91
CA PHE A 53 10.40 24.96 -9.43
C PHE A 53 11.07 26.17 -8.78
N THR A 54 11.38 26.11 -7.49
CA THR A 54 12.12 27.18 -6.79
C THR A 54 13.52 27.34 -7.39
N PHE A 55 14.21 26.24 -7.66
CA PHE A 55 15.53 26.25 -8.26
C PHE A 55 15.51 26.79 -9.69
N ILE A 56 14.58 26.32 -10.52
CA ILE A 56 14.37 26.82 -11.89
C ILE A 56 14.04 28.32 -11.85
N GLY A 57 13.13 28.77 -10.98
CA GLY A 57 12.76 30.18 -10.86
C GLY A 57 13.91 31.09 -10.43
N ASN A 58 14.83 30.60 -9.59
CA ASN A 58 16.01 31.35 -9.16
C ASN A 58 17.11 31.42 -10.23
N LEU A 59 17.14 30.48 -11.18
CA LEU A 59 18.10 30.42 -12.28
C LEU A 59 17.58 31.09 -13.56
N ALA A 60 16.28 30.95 -13.84
CA ALA A 60 15.61 31.51 -15.00
C ALA A 60 15.62 33.05 -14.92
N GLY A 61 16.64 33.66 -15.53
CA GLY A 61 16.80 35.12 -15.60
C GLY A 61 18.18 35.63 -15.19
N LYS A 62 19.05 34.79 -14.60
CA LYS A 62 20.44 35.15 -14.31
C LYS A 62 21.32 34.83 -15.51
N LYS A 63 21.74 35.87 -16.25
CA LYS A 63 22.63 35.75 -17.43
C LYS A 63 24.00 35.13 -17.11
N ASP A 64 24.44 35.21 -15.85
CA ASP A 64 25.75 34.70 -15.39
C ASP A 64 25.64 33.43 -14.52
N ALA A 65 24.54 32.67 -14.63
CA ALA A 65 24.40 31.44 -13.87
C ALA A 65 25.43 30.39 -14.35
N PRO A 66 26.26 29.81 -13.45
CA PRO A 66 27.29 28.83 -13.81
C PRO A 66 26.72 27.44 -14.21
N ILE A 67 25.41 27.34 -14.40
CA ILE A 67 24.68 26.07 -14.57
C ILE A 67 24.03 26.08 -15.96
N HIS A 68 24.47 25.16 -16.83
CA HIS A 68 23.83 24.95 -18.12
C HIS A 68 22.54 24.15 -17.91
N VAL A 69 21.39 24.80 -18.10
CA VAL A 69 20.08 24.12 -17.99
C VAL A 69 19.77 23.47 -19.34
N ASN A 70 19.91 22.15 -19.42
CA ASN A 70 19.45 21.41 -20.59
C ASN A 70 17.95 21.08 -20.45
N ALA A 71 17.13 21.62 -21.35
CA ALA A 71 15.66 21.48 -21.27
C ALA A 71 15.18 20.04 -21.48
N ALA A 72 15.85 19.24 -22.32
CA ALA A 72 15.41 17.88 -22.64
C ALA A 72 15.39 16.93 -21.42
N PRO A 73 16.48 16.76 -20.65
CA PRO A 73 16.48 15.90 -19.46
C PRO A 73 15.55 16.42 -18.36
N LEU A 74 15.32 17.74 -18.29
CA LEU A 74 14.38 18.36 -17.37
C LEU A 74 12.93 17.94 -17.68
N TRP A 75 12.54 17.93 -18.95
CA TRP A 75 11.22 17.46 -19.39
C TRP A 75 11.03 15.96 -19.14
N ILE A 76 12.06 15.15 -19.37
CA ILE A 76 12.01 13.72 -19.03
C ILE A 76 11.82 13.54 -17.51
N ALA A 77 12.54 14.30 -16.69
CA ALA A 77 12.36 14.29 -15.24
C ALA A 77 10.92 14.66 -14.85
N PHE A 78 10.34 15.68 -15.49
CA PHE A 78 8.94 16.07 -15.26
C PHE A 78 7.94 14.98 -15.69
N ALA A 79 8.15 14.32 -16.83
CA ALA A 79 7.30 13.21 -17.25
C ALA A 79 7.37 12.03 -16.26
N CYS A 80 8.60 11.64 -15.87
CA CYS A 80 8.82 10.61 -14.85
C CYS A 80 8.19 10.99 -13.50
N PHE A 81 8.17 12.28 -13.15
CA PHE A 81 7.48 12.76 -11.96
C PHE A 81 5.98 12.51 -12.01
N VAL A 82 5.31 12.96 -13.07
CA VAL A 82 3.85 12.85 -13.20
C VAL A 82 3.43 11.38 -13.18
N ILE A 83 4.19 10.52 -13.88
CA ILE A 83 3.97 9.08 -13.88
C ILE A 83 4.17 8.50 -12.48
N GLY A 84 5.29 8.81 -11.80
CA GLY A 84 5.55 8.34 -10.44
C GLY A 84 4.48 8.75 -9.43
N LEU A 85 3.96 9.98 -9.55
CA LEU A 85 2.86 10.49 -8.73
C LEU A 85 1.55 9.74 -9.01
N ALA A 86 1.20 9.53 -10.29
CA ALA A 86 0.02 8.78 -10.68
C ALA A 86 0.07 7.32 -10.19
N LEU A 87 1.22 6.67 -10.29
CA LEU A 87 1.43 5.32 -9.76
C LEU A 87 1.28 5.27 -8.23
N THR A 88 1.81 6.27 -7.53
CA THR A 88 1.71 6.39 -6.07
C THR A 88 0.24 6.56 -5.63
N LEU A 89 -0.53 7.41 -6.33
CA LEU A 89 -1.96 7.58 -6.09
C LEU A 89 -2.73 6.29 -6.41
N GLY A 90 -2.41 5.63 -7.53
CA GLY A 90 -2.99 4.33 -7.89
C GLY A 90 -2.73 3.27 -6.82
N ALA A 91 -1.53 3.24 -6.24
CA ALA A 91 -1.21 2.34 -5.13
C ALA A 91 -2.07 2.60 -3.89
N HIS A 92 -2.38 3.86 -3.56
CA HIS A 92 -3.30 4.18 -2.46
C HIS A 92 -4.72 3.66 -2.71
N ILE A 93 -5.25 3.89 -3.92
CA ILE A 93 -6.59 3.42 -4.29
C ILE A 93 -6.66 1.89 -4.19
N LEU A 94 -5.63 1.19 -4.67
CA LEU A 94 -5.56 -0.27 -4.59
C LEU A 94 -5.39 -0.78 -3.15
N ALA A 95 -4.64 -0.06 -2.30
CA ALA A 95 -4.55 -0.38 -0.88
C ALA A 95 -5.92 -0.27 -0.19
N PHE A 96 -6.68 0.80 -0.48
CA PHE A 96 -8.04 0.97 0.02
C PHE A 96 -8.97 -0.16 -0.46
N LEU A 97 -8.96 -0.47 -1.77
CA LEU A 97 -9.78 -1.56 -2.32
C LEU A 97 -9.41 -2.93 -1.74
N SER A 98 -8.13 -3.17 -1.49
CA SER A 98 -7.66 -4.38 -0.82
C SER A 98 -8.21 -4.50 0.60
N GLN A 99 -8.11 -3.42 1.40
CA GLN A 99 -8.68 -3.37 2.75
C GLN A 99 -10.20 -3.59 2.75
N GLN A 100 -10.91 -3.01 1.78
CA GLN A 100 -12.36 -3.21 1.64
C GLN A 100 -12.72 -4.67 1.37
N MET A 101 -11.97 -5.37 0.52
CA MET A 101 -12.22 -6.79 0.23
C MET A 101 -11.93 -7.68 1.45
N PHE A 102 -10.87 -7.38 2.21
CA PHE A 102 -10.59 -8.10 3.46
C PHE A 102 -11.63 -7.83 4.54
N TYR A 103 -12.20 -6.62 4.59
CA TYR A 103 -13.33 -6.32 5.46
C TYR A 103 -14.55 -7.17 5.11
N PHE A 104 -14.94 -7.26 3.84
CA PHE A 104 -16.06 -8.11 3.43
C PHE A 104 -15.82 -9.58 3.74
N GLN A 105 -14.60 -10.09 3.53
CA GLN A 105 -14.23 -11.45 3.93
C GLN A 105 -14.41 -11.68 5.44
N ALA A 106 -14.01 -10.71 6.28
CA ALA A 106 -14.19 -10.81 7.72
C ALA A 106 -15.67 -10.79 8.13
N MET A 107 -16.50 -9.97 7.47
CA MET A 107 -17.95 -9.94 7.70
C MET A 107 -18.62 -11.26 7.31
N ASP A 108 -18.27 -11.84 6.15
CA ASP A 108 -18.77 -13.14 5.71
C ASP A 108 -18.43 -14.24 6.74
N GLU A 109 -17.21 -14.20 7.29
CA GLU A 109 -16.77 -15.14 8.31
C GLU A 109 -17.56 -15.00 9.62
N VAL A 110 -17.84 -13.77 10.09
CA VAL A 110 -18.68 -13.51 11.26
C VAL A 110 -20.10 -14.02 11.03
N GLU A 111 -20.71 -13.71 9.90
CA GLU A 111 -22.07 -14.15 9.57
C GLU A 111 -22.18 -15.68 9.54
N ARG A 112 -21.14 -16.38 9.05
CA ARG A 112 -21.09 -17.84 9.08
C ARG A 112 -21.03 -18.38 10.50
N TYR A 113 -20.26 -17.76 11.41
CA TYR A 113 -20.24 -18.17 12.81
C TYR A 113 -21.61 -17.95 13.48
N ASP A 114 -22.28 -16.83 13.22
CA ASP A 114 -23.63 -16.56 13.73
C ASP A 114 -24.67 -17.57 13.22
N ARG A 115 -24.60 -17.95 11.93
CA ARG A 115 -25.42 -19.03 11.37
C ARG A 115 -25.14 -20.38 12.02
N THR A 116 -23.87 -20.69 12.28
CA THR A 116 -23.46 -21.94 12.94
C THR A 116 -24.04 -22.03 14.36
N LEU A 117 -24.00 -20.92 15.11
CA LEU A 117 -24.55 -20.85 16.47
C LEU A 117 -26.07 -20.92 16.49
N SER A 118 -26.74 -20.22 15.58
CA SER A 118 -28.21 -20.17 15.53
C SER A 118 -28.85 -21.46 15.03
N MET A 119 -28.22 -22.16 14.08
CA MET A 119 -28.73 -23.42 13.53
C MET A 119 -28.23 -24.66 14.27
N ASN A 120 -27.27 -24.51 15.19
CA ASN A 120 -26.57 -25.61 15.86
C ASN A 120 -26.00 -26.66 14.88
N GLU A 121 -25.63 -26.21 13.67
CA GLU A 121 -25.08 -27.02 12.60
C GLU A 121 -23.83 -26.32 12.03
N LEU A 122 -22.78 -27.09 11.77
CA LEU A 122 -21.53 -26.56 11.27
C LEU A 122 -21.68 -26.08 9.82
N GLN A 123 -21.66 -24.76 9.62
CA GLN A 123 -21.65 -24.19 8.28
C GLN A 123 -20.26 -24.34 7.65
N THR A 124 -20.19 -25.13 6.58
CA THR A 124 -18.92 -25.45 5.87
C THR A 124 -18.71 -24.62 4.60
N ASP A 125 -19.72 -23.89 4.13
CA ASP A 125 -19.57 -23.03 2.97
C ASP A 125 -18.64 -21.85 3.28
N ARG A 126 -17.60 -21.68 2.46
CA ARG A 126 -16.59 -20.61 2.53
C ARG A 126 -16.36 -19.97 1.17
N THR A 127 -17.27 -20.16 0.22
CA THR A 127 -17.07 -19.74 -1.18
C THR A 127 -16.94 -18.23 -1.30
N SER A 128 -17.81 -17.45 -0.64
CA SER A 128 -17.74 -15.98 -0.59
C SER A 128 -16.46 -15.46 0.06
N GLU A 129 -16.10 -16.00 1.24
CA GLU A 129 -14.87 -15.66 1.96
C GLU A 129 -13.62 -15.83 1.07
N ARG A 130 -13.52 -16.99 0.40
CA ARG A 130 -12.37 -17.29 -0.47
C ARG A 130 -12.33 -16.34 -1.67
N ALA A 131 -13.48 -16.01 -2.26
CA ALA A 131 -13.56 -15.09 -3.38
C ALA A 131 -13.12 -13.67 -2.98
N ASN A 132 -13.57 -13.18 -1.83
CA ASN A 132 -13.21 -11.86 -1.31
C ASN A 132 -11.72 -11.78 -0.93
N ASN A 133 -11.18 -12.81 -0.26
CA ASN A 133 -9.74 -12.91 0.02
C ASN A 133 -8.90 -12.92 -1.27
N ALA A 134 -9.29 -13.71 -2.28
CA ALA A 134 -8.58 -13.76 -3.55
C ALA A 134 -8.58 -12.41 -4.28
N ARG A 135 -9.70 -11.66 -4.23
CA ARG A 135 -9.79 -10.31 -4.79
C ARG A 135 -8.92 -9.31 -4.03
N GLY A 136 -8.96 -9.33 -2.69
CA GLY A 136 -8.11 -8.50 -1.83
C GLY A 136 -6.62 -8.70 -2.12
N ASN A 137 -6.18 -9.96 -2.23
CA ASN A 137 -4.79 -10.29 -2.56
C ASN A 137 -4.37 -9.78 -3.95
N ARG A 138 -5.26 -9.80 -4.94
CA ARG A 138 -4.97 -9.23 -6.26
C ARG A 138 -4.75 -7.72 -6.17
N TYR A 139 -5.65 -6.99 -5.52
CA TYR A 139 -5.49 -5.54 -5.34
C TYR A 139 -4.24 -5.19 -4.54
N TYR A 140 -3.94 -5.96 -3.48
CA TYR A 140 -2.71 -5.81 -2.72
C TYR A 140 -1.46 -5.99 -3.60
N ALA A 141 -1.39 -7.09 -4.36
CA ALA A 141 -0.25 -7.39 -5.23
C ALA A 141 -0.07 -6.32 -6.32
N THR A 142 -1.17 -5.89 -6.96
CA THR A 142 -1.12 -4.81 -7.96
C THR A 142 -0.71 -3.47 -7.33
N GLY A 143 -1.24 -3.13 -6.15
CA GLY A 143 -0.87 -1.92 -5.41
C GLY A 143 0.60 -1.89 -5.04
N LEU A 144 1.14 -3.02 -4.58
CA LEU A 144 2.56 -3.18 -4.29
C LEU A 144 3.43 -3.00 -5.55
N ALA A 145 3.01 -3.58 -6.68
CA ALA A 145 3.72 -3.41 -7.95
C ALA A 145 3.71 -1.95 -8.43
N LEU A 146 2.59 -1.23 -8.32
CA LEU A 146 2.51 0.20 -8.65
C LEU A 146 3.40 1.04 -7.72
N ALA A 147 3.42 0.74 -6.42
CA ALA A 147 4.28 1.43 -5.46
C ALA A 147 5.77 1.23 -5.81
N ALA A 148 6.18 -0.01 -6.10
CA ALA A 148 7.55 -0.31 -6.52
C ALA A 148 7.93 0.41 -7.83
N ALA A 149 7.04 0.42 -8.82
CA ALA A 149 7.24 1.19 -10.04
C ALA A 149 7.36 2.70 -9.77
N GLY A 150 6.52 3.25 -8.88
CA GLY A 150 6.58 4.64 -8.45
C GLY A 150 7.94 5.04 -7.85
N ILE A 151 8.55 4.14 -7.07
CA ILE A 151 9.90 4.34 -6.52
C ILE A 151 10.95 4.37 -7.64
N ILE A 152 10.86 3.47 -8.62
CA ILE A 152 11.78 3.47 -9.78
C ILE A 152 11.69 4.80 -10.54
N PHE A 153 10.47 5.26 -10.83
CA PHE A 153 10.26 6.56 -11.48
C PHE A 153 10.80 7.73 -10.65
N PHE A 154 10.68 7.68 -9.32
CA PHE A 154 11.27 8.69 -8.44
C PHE A 154 12.80 8.75 -8.56
N VAL A 155 13.47 7.59 -8.57
CA VAL A 155 14.93 7.50 -8.75
C VAL A 155 15.34 7.98 -10.14
N CYS A 156 14.69 7.50 -11.19
CA CYS A 156 14.96 7.90 -12.58
C CYS A 156 14.78 9.42 -12.77
N ARG A 157 13.69 9.99 -12.25
CA ARG A 157 13.48 11.45 -12.25
C ARG A 157 14.64 12.17 -11.59
N SER A 158 15.05 11.73 -10.41
CA SER A 158 16.10 12.40 -9.64
C SER A 158 17.44 12.37 -10.39
N GLY A 159 17.75 11.25 -11.06
CA GLY A 159 18.92 11.15 -11.94
C GLY A 159 18.84 12.04 -13.17
N CYS A 160 17.70 12.06 -13.88
CA CYS A 160 17.50 12.93 -15.05
C CYS A 160 17.55 14.42 -14.68
N ALA A 161 16.96 14.80 -13.55
CA ALA A 161 17.01 16.17 -13.04
C ALA A 161 18.45 16.58 -12.72
N LEU A 162 19.23 15.71 -12.07
CA LEU A 162 20.64 15.97 -11.81
C LEU A 162 21.45 16.11 -13.11
N PHE A 163 21.26 15.19 -14.06
CA PHE A 163 21.95 15.23 -15.36
C PHE A 163 21.63 16.50 -16.16
N GLY A 164 20.39 17.01 -16.08
CA GLY A 164 20.01 18.27 -16.72
C GLY A 164 20.61 19.53 -16.11
N LEU A 165 21.27 19.40 -14.95
CA LEU A 165 21.89 20.49 -14.20
C LEU A 165 23.42 20.36 -14.11
N LEU A 166 24.00 19.27 -14.61
CA LEU A 166 25.45 19.13 -14.68
C LEU A 166 25.98 19.95 -15.87
N PRO A 167 27.15 20.60 -15.72
CA PRO A 167 27.78 21.41 -16.77
C PRO A 167 28.24 20.59 -17.97
#